data_AF-A0A5Y2FM43-F1
#
_entry.id   AF-A0A5Y2FM43-F1
#
_cell.length_a   1.000
_cell.length_b   1.000
_cell.length_c   1.000
_cell.angle_alpha   90.00
_cell.angle_beta   90.00
_cell.angle_gamma   90.00
#
_symmetry.space_group_name_H-M   'P 1'
#
loop_
_entity.id
_entity.type
_entity.pdbx_description
1 polymer ?
#
loop_
_entity_poly.entity_id
_entity_poly.type
_entity_poly.pdbx_seq_one_letter_code
_entity_poly.pdbx_strand_id
1 'polypeptide(L)'
;MITPETASQALSSWLAYLQISQETATQLITRAFLEQPARPEIAVHRIERDDGTVDYDAWRRNRINIFQRWRKRETAEHCEKFSALIPAILEAIRKSAPELHKRITAGQSIEYLLSQLLKKPQWQARYFLARRWRILSESVTRPYMRYRRYVAVIASSTRDMTSE
;
A
#
# COMPACT_ATOMS: atom_id res chain seq x y z
N MET A 1 -23.75 -7.68 -4.90
CA MET A 1 -23.39 -8.83 -4.04
C MET A 1 -21.97 -9.25 -4.40
N ILE A 2 -21.07 -9.47 -3.44
CA ILE A 2 -19.71 -9.97 -3.74
C ILE A 2 -19.82 -11.44 -4.14
N THR A 3 -19.30 -11.79 -5.32
CA THR A 3 -19.38 -13.16 -5.82
C THR A 3 -18.28 -14.04 -5.19
N PRO A 4 -18.44 -15.37 -5.18
CA PRO A 4 -17.39 -16.29 -4.75
C PRO A 4 -16.05 -16.11 -5.49
N GLU A 5 -16.07 -15.72 -6.77
CA GLU A 5 -14.87 -15.41 -7.56
C GLU A 5 -14.15 -14.18 -6.98
N THR A 6 -14.91 -13.11 -6.73
CA THR A 6 -14.38 -11.88 -6.15
C THR A 6 -13.81 -12.14 -4.75
N ALA A 7 -14.48 -12.95 -3.93
CA ALA A 7 -13.99 -13.33 -2.60
C ALA A 7 -12.70 -14.17 -2.67
N SER A 8 -12.59 -15.09 -3.64
CA SER A 8 -11.35 -15.85 -3.87
C SER A 8 -10.20 -14.96 -4.32
N GLN A 9 -10.47 -13.97 -5.18
CA GLN A 9 -9.47 -12.99 -5.61
C GLN A 9 -9.05 -12.07 -4.45
N ALA A 10 -10.02 -11.61 -3.65
CA ALA A 10 -9.79 -10.82 -2.45
C ALA A 10 -8.88 -11.53 -1.46
N LEU A 11 -9.06 -12.84 -1.25
CA LEU A 11 -8.16 -13.66 -0.43
C LEU A 11 -6.72 -13.64 -0.98
N SER A 12 -6.52 -13.87 -2.27
CA SER A 12 -5.18 -13.78 -2.88
C SER A 12 -4.56 -12.40 -2.69
N SER A 13 -5.32 -11.34 -2.98
CA SER A 13 -4.84 -9.96 -2.83
C SER A 13 -4.52 -9.61 -1.38
N TRP A 14 -5.29 -10.12 -0.42
CA TRP A 14 -5.06 -9.87 1.00
C TRP A 14 -3.77 -10.53 1.51
N LEU A 15 -3.56 -11.81 1.16
CA LEU A 15 -2.32 -12.52 1.48
C LEU A 15 -1.09 -11.77 0.92
N ALA A 16 -1.16 -11.33 -0.34
CA ALA A 16 -0.07 -10.58 -0.97
C ALA A 16 0.12 -9.17 -0.37
N TYR A 17 -0.98 -8.48 -0.04
CA TYR A 17 -0.96 -7.10 0.45
C TYR A 17 -0.32 -6.98 1.84
N LEU A 18 -0.65 -7.89 2.76
CA LEU A 18 -0.08 -7.91 4.11
C LEU A 18 1.13 -8.85 4.24
N GLN A 19 1.46 -9.64 3.20
CA GLN A 19 2.48 -10.69 3.26
C GLN A 19 2.24 -11.70 4.39
N ILE A 20 0.97 -11.99 4.70
CA ILE A 20 0.58 -12.94 5.75
C ILE A 20 0.51 -14.36 5.19
N SER A 21 0.74 -15.35 6.05
CA SER A 21 0.60 -16.75 5.70
C SER A 21 -0.88 -17.17 5.61
N GLN A 22 -1.15 -18.27 4.92
CA GLN A 22 -2.48 -18.90 4.93
C GLN A 22 -2.92 -19.30 6.36
N GLU A 23 -1.97 -19.58 7.24
CA GLU A 23 -2.23 -19.98 8.62
C GLU A 23 -2.82 -18.82 9.42
N THR A 24 -2.15 -17.66 9.39
CA THR A 24 -2.64 -16.43 10.02
C THR A 24 -3.98 -16.01 9.44
N ALA A 25 -4.14 -16.05 8.11
CA ALA A 25 -5.41 -15.74 7.47
C ALA A 25 -6.53 -16.71 7.92
N THR A 26 -6.22 -18.00 8.09
CA THR A 26 -7.18 -19.00 8.58
C THR A 26 -7.67 -18.65 9.99
N GLN A 27 -6.77 -18.25 10.90
CA GLN A 27 -7.15 -17.84 12.26
C GLN A 27 -8.10 -16.63 12.21
N LEU A 28 -7.72 -15.60 11.46
CA LEU A 28 -8.51 -14.36 11.35
C LEU A 28 -9.90 -14.61 10.74
N ILE A 29 -9.99 -15.42 9.68
CA ILE A 29 -11.27 -15.80 9.06
C ILE A 29 -12.11 -16.62 10.04
N THR A 30 -11.51 -17.61 10.72
CA THR A 30 -12.21 -18.45 11.68
C THR A 30 -12.78 -17.61 12.82
N ARG A 31 -11.98 -16.69 13.38
CA ARG A 31 -12.44 -15.77 14.41
C ARG A 31 -13.59 -14.89 13.93
N ALA A 32 -13.44 -14.27 12.76
CA ALA A 32 -14.49 -13.44 12.16
C ALA A 32 -15.77 -14.24 11.88
N PHE A 33 -15.66 -15.52 11.51
CA PHE A 33 -16.80 -16.41 11.30
C PHE A 33 -17.53 -16.74 12.61
N LEU A 34 -16.78 -17.03 13.68
CA LEU A 34 -17.37 -17.34 14.99
C LEU A 34 -18.02 -16.11 15.64
N GLU A 35 -17.55 -14.91 15.34
CA GLU A 35 -18.13 -13.66 15.84
C GLU A 35 -19.45 -13.26 15.13
N GLN A 36 -19.87 -13.98 14.07
CA GLN A 36 -21.10 -13.64 13.35
C GLN A 36 -22.37 -13.99 14.14
N PRO A 37 -23.39 -13.10 14.15
CA PRO A 37 -24.64 -13.33 14.86
C PRO A 37 -25.51 -14.40 14.21
N ALA A 38 -25.52 -14.50 12.88
CA ALA A 38 -26.24 -15.51 12.12
C ALA A 38 -25.21 -16.42 11.44
N ARG A 39 -24.88 -17.54 12.09
CA ARG A 39 -23.82 -18.44 11.63
C ARG A 39 -24.41 -19.60 10.81
N PRO A 40 -23.99 -19.80 9.57
CA PRO A 40 -24.36 -20.98 8.80
C PRO A 40 -23.71 -22.24 9.39
N GLU A 41 -24.39 -23.37 9.32
CA GLU A 41 -23.93 -24.65 9.87
C GLU A 41 -22.87 -25.30 8.96
N ILE A 42 -21.68 -24.71 8.92
CA ILE A 42 -20.53 -25.23 8.18
C ILE A 42 -19.45 -25.74 9.11
N ALA A 43 -18.66 -26.71 8.64
CA ALA A 43 -17.60 -27.40 9.39
C ALA A 43 -16.36 -26.52 9.61
N VAL A 44 -16.53 -25.39 10.30
CA VAL A 44 -15.47 -24.50 10.75
C VAL A 44 -15.34 -24.66 12.26
N HIS A 45 -14.21 -25.19 12.70
CA HIS A 45 -13.96 -25.50 14.11
C HIS A 45 -13.29 -24.33 14.83
N ARG A 46 -13.51 -24.21 16.14
CA ARG A 46 -12.84 -23.20 16.97
C ARG A 46 -11.34 -23.52 17.08
N ILE A 47 -10.51 -22.53 16.77
CA ILE A 47 -9.04 -22.66 16.81
C ILE A 47 -8.50 -22.22 18.18
N GLU A 48 -8.90 -21.05 18.65
CA GLU A 48 -8.47 -20.49 19.94
C GLU A 48 -9.54 -20.72 21.00
N ARG A 49 -9.18 -21.40 22.08
CA ARG A 49 -10.06 -21.61 23.25
C ARG A 49 -9.97 -20.44 24.22
N ASP A 50 -10.91 -20.37 25.17
CA ASP A 50 -11.00 -19.27 26.14
C ASP A 50 -9.78 -19.18 27.08
N ASP A 51 -9.05 -20.28 27.24
CA ASP A 51 -7.81 -20.39 28.01
C ASP A 51 -6.55 -19.99 27.20
N GLY A 52 -6.72 -19.53 25.95
CA GLY A 52 -5.63 -19.15 25.06
C GLY A 52 -4.93 -20.34 24.37
N THR A 53 -5.39 -21.57 24.58
CA THR A 53 -4.84 -22.74 23.88
C THR A 53 -5.29 -22.79 22.43
N VAL A 54 -4.39 -23.25 21.56
CA VAL A 54 -4.62 -23.38 20.12
C VAL A 54 -4.85 -24.84 19.76
N ASP A 55 -6.00 -25.15 19.19
CA ASP A 55 -6.32 -26.44 18.62
C ASP A 55 -5.73 -26.54 17.20
N TYR A 56 -4.53 -27.12 17.12
CA TYR A 56 -3.78 -27.24 15.86
C TYR A 56 -4.47 -28.13 14.83
N ASP A 57 -5.22 -29.14 15.26
CA ASP A 57 -5.97 -30.01 14.35
C ASP A 57 -7.15 -29.27 13.73
N ALA A 58 -7.90 -28.51 14.55
CA ALA A 58 -8.95 -27.61 14.06
C ALA A 58 -8.37 -26.57 13.09
N TRP A 59 -7.22 -25.98 13.42
CA TRP A 59 -6.56 -25.00 12.55
C TRP A 59 -6.17 -25.60 11.20
N ARG A 60 -5.52 -26.78 11.21
CA ARG A 60 -5.11 -27.48 10.00
C ARG A 60 -6.32 -27.84 9.12
N ARG A 61 -7.39 -28.37 9.72
CA ARG A 61 -8.63 -28.72 9.00
C ARG A 61 -9.28 -27.49 8.38
N ASN A 62 -9.42 -26.41 9.14
CA ASN A 62 -9.98 -25.16 8.62
C ASN A 62 -9.15 -24.61 7.46
N ARG A 63 -7.81 -24.63 7.57
CA ARG A 63 -6.92 -24.14 6.51
C ARG A 63 -7.11 -24.93 5.21
N ILE A 64 -7.10 -26.27 5.29
CA ILE A 64 -7.31 -27.15 4.13
C ILE A 64 -8.69 -26.91 3.52
N ASN A 65 -9.72 -26.87 4.36
CA ASN A 65 -11.09 -26.65 3.91
C ASN A 65 -11.23 -25.30 3.19
N ILE A 66 -10.74 -24.21 3.77
CA ILE A 66 -10.86 -22.87 3.21
C ILE A 66 -10.01 -22.72 1.93
N PHE A 67 -8.71 -23.01 1.99
CA PHE A 67 -7.79 -22.66 0.89
C PHE A 67 -7.67 -23.71 -0.20
N GLN A 68 -7.86 -24.99 0.12
CA GLN A 68 -7.60 -26.09 -0.82
C GLN A 68 -8.87 -26.77 -1.32
N ARG A 69 -9.93 -26.82 -0.51
CA ARG A 69 -11.18 -27.52 -0.86
C ARG A 69 -12.26 -26.55 -1.34
N TRP A 70 -12.81 -25.75 -0.42
CA TRP A 70 -13.96 -24.87 -0.68
C TRP A 70 -13.64 -23.78 -1.69
N ARG A 71 -12.45 -23.18 -1.64
CA ARG A 71 -12.02 -22.13 -2.58
C ARG A 71 -12.01 -22.58 -4.04
N LYS A 72 -11.71 -23.86 -4.31
CA LYS A 72 -11.69 -24.40 -5.66
C LYS A 72 -13.09 -24.55 -6.26
N ARG A 73 -14.11 -24.68 -5.40
CA ARG A 73 -15.53 -24.69 -5.80
C ARG A 73 -15.83 -25.79 -6.83
N GLU A 74 -15.20 -26.96 -6.66
CA GLU A 74 -15.32 -28.10 -7.59
C GLU A 74 -16.69 -28.79 -7.50
N THR A 75 -17.41 -28.62 -6.39
CA THR A 75 -18.73 -29.21 -6.13
C THR A 75 -19.72 -28.16 -5.63
N ALA A 76 -21.03 -28.44 -5.76
CA ALA A 76 -22.09 -27.57 -5.24
C ALA A 76 -21.92 -27.31 -3.73
N GLU A 77 -21.59 -28.36 -2.95
CA GLU A 77 -21.30 -28.25 -1.52
C GLU A 77 -20.12 -27.30 -1.24
N HIS A 78 -19.07 -27.33 -2.07
CA HIS A 78 -17.94 -26.41 -1.91
C HIS A 78 -18.33 -24.97 -2.24
N CYS A 79 -19.16 -24.77 -3.26
CA CYS A 79 -19.72 -23.45 -3.61
C CYS A 79 -20.55 -22.87 -2.47
N GLU A 80 -21.44 -23.67 -1.89
CA GLU A 80 -22.28 -23.26 -0.75
C GLU A 80 -21.44 -22.91 0.47
N LYS A 81 -20.52 -23.80 0.87
CA LYS A 81 -19.64 -23.58 2.03
C LYS A 81 -18.72 -22.37 1.84
N PHE A 82 -18.19 -22.17 0.63
CA PHE A 82 -17.37 -21.00 0.36
C PHE A 82 -18.20 -19.71 0.33
N SER A 83 -19.41 -19.75 -0.23
CA SER A 83 -20.33 -18.60 -0.26
C SER A 83 -20.74 -18.18 1.15
N ALA A 84 -21.02 -19.15 2.01
CA ALA A 84 -21.30 -18.94 3.43
C ALA A 84 -20.14 -18.26 4.19
N LEU A 85 -18.90 -18.45 3.74
CA LEU A 85 -17.71 -17.81 4.34
C LEU A 85 -17.43 -16.39 3.85
N ILE A 86 -18.04 -15.94 2.74
CA ILE A 86 -17.77 -14.62 2.16
C ILE A 86 -17.88 -13.50 3.20
N PRO A 87 -18.93 -13.42 4.05
CA PRO A 87 -19.01 -12.38 5.06
C PRO A 87 -17.84 -12.41 6.06
N ALA A 88 -17.37 -13.60 6.45
CA ALA A 88 -16.26 -13.76 7.39
C ALA A 88 -14.93 -13.32 6.78
N ILE A 89 -14.70 -13.69 5.52
CA ILE A 89 -13.52 -13.30 4.75
C ILE A 89 -13.46 -11.78 4.63
N LEU A 90 -14.57 -11.14 4.24
CA LEU A 90 -14.61 -9.68 4.08
C LEU A 90 -14.42 -8.97 5.41
N GLU A 91 -15.02 -9.44 6.49
CA GLU A 91 -14.81 -8.87 7.83
C GLU A 91 -13.37 -9.02 8.32
N ALA A 92 -12.73 -10.17 8.08
CA ALA A 92 -11.32 -10.36 8.40
C ALA A 92 -10.41 -9.40 7.63
N ILE A 93 -10.68 -9.20 6.33
CA ILE A 93 -9.97 -8.21 5.51
C ILE A 93 -10.25 -6.79 5.99
N ARG A 94 -11.51 -6.46 6.34
CA ARG A 94 -11.89 -5.13 6.86
C ARG A 94 -11.13 -4.76 8.12
N LYS A 95 -11.00 -5.71 9.06
CA LYS A 95 -10.30 -5.50 10.34
C LYS A 95 -8.79 -5.36 10.17
N SER A 96 -8.18 -6.15 9.29
CA SER A 96 -6.72 -6.20 9.13
C SER A 96 -6.16 -5.29 8.03
N ALA A 97 -6.92 -5.04 6.96
CA ALA A 97 -6.53 -4.26 5.78
C ALA A 97 -7.71 -3.41 5.27
N PRO A 98 -8.12 -2.36 6.00
CA PRO A 98 -9.32 -1.58 5.69
C PRO A 98 -9.27 -0.90 4.31
N GLU A 99 -8.10 -0.46 3.86
CA GLU A 99 -7.93 0.16 2.54
C GLU A 99 -8.09 -0.85 1.39
N LEU A 100 -7.68 -2.11 1.62
CA LEU A 100 -7.91 -3.19 0.67
C LEU A 100 -9.39 -3.57 0.65
N HIS A 101 -10.03 -3.65 1.82
CA HIS A 101 -11.47 -3.88 1.91
C HIS A 101 -12.26 -2.84 1.11
N LYS A 102 -11.96 -1.54 1.28
CA LYS A 102 -12.58 -0.46 0.49
C LYS A 102 -12.41 -0.67 -1.03
N ARG A 103 -11.22 -1.10 -1.48
CA ARG A 103 -10.96 -1.41 -2.91
C ARG A 103 -11.84 -2.57 -3.41
N ILE A 104 -12.00 -3.61 -2.62
CA ILE A 104 -12.79 -4.80 -2.96
C ILE A 104 -14.28 -4.46 -2.97
N THR A 105 -14.79 -3.79 -1.93
CA THR A 105 -16.21 -3.43 -1.79
C THR A 105 -16.64 -2.37 -2.80
N ALA A 106 -15.76 -1.42 -3.13
CA ALA A 106 -16.02 -0.47 -4.20
C ALA A 106 -16.03 -1.13 -5.60
N GLY A 107 -15.72 -2.42 -5.73
CA GLY A 107 -15.98 -3.21 -6.93
C GLY A 107 -15.31 -2.69 -8.20
N GLN A 108 -14.00 -2.39 -8.14
CA GLN A 108 -13.28 -1.71 -9.24
C GLN A 108 -13.95 -0.41 -9.71
N SER A 109 -14.78 0.23 -8.88
CA SER A 109 -15.43 1.50 -9.25
C SER A 109 -14.36 2.49 -9.70
N ILE A 110 -14.51 2.92 -10.95
CA ILE A 110 -13.67 3.91 -11.60
C ILE A 110 -13.61 5.17 -10.72
N GLU A 111 -14.71 5.55 -10.08
CA GLU A 111 -14.78 6.70 -9.16
C GLU A 111 -13.89 6.53 -7.92
N TYR A 112 -13.88 5.33 -7.32
CA TYR A 112 -12.98 5.05 -6.20
C TYR A 112 -11.51 5.07 -6.66
N LEU A 113 -11.20 4.46 -7.81
CA LEU A 113 -9.86 4.47 -8.40
C LEU A 113 -9.40 5.90 -8.77
N LEU A 114 -10.30 6.72 -9.34
CA LEU A 114 -10.07 8.12 -9.66
C LEU A 114 -9.87 8.95 -8.39
N SER A 115 -10.67 8.73 -7.34
CA SER A 115 -10.48 9.43 -6.06
C SER A 115 -9.13 9.09 -5.42
N GLN A 116 -8.64 7.85 -5.56
CA GLN A 116 -7.32 7.43 -5.11
C GLN A 116 -6.20 8.04 -5.97
N LEU A 117 -6.40 8.15 -7.28
CA LEU A 117 -5.46 8.81 -8.19
C LEU A 117 -5.36 10.31 -7.89
N LEU A 118 -6.48 10.97 -7.65
CA LEU A 118 -6.58 12.40 -7.32
C LEU A 118 -6.06 12.71 -5.91
N LYS A 119 -6.18 11.77 -4.96
CA LYS A 119 -5.64 11.91 -3.59
C LYS A 119 -4.12 11.73 -3.51
N LYS A 120 -3.46 11.12 -4.50
CA LYS A 120 -1.99 11.07 -4.53
C LYS A 120 -1.46 12.49 -4.73
N PRO A 121 -0.76 13.08 -3.75
CA PRO A 121 -0.31 14.45 -3.88
C PRO A 121 0.74 14.56 -5.00
N GLN A 122 0.50 15.47 -5.94
CA GLN A 122 1.34 15.77 -7.10
C GLN A 122 2.69 16.44 -6.73
N TRP A 123 3.36 15.99 -5.66
CA TRP A 123 4.67 16.52 -5.27
C TRP A 123 5.72 16.34 -6.37
N GLN A 124 5.58 15.33 -7.24
CA GLN A 124 6.46 15.17 -8.40
C GLN A 124 6.32 16.34 -9.39
N ALA A 125 5.12 16.92 -9.59
CA ALA A 125 4.94 18.04 -10.51
C ALA A 125 5.60 19.34 -10.00
N ARG A 126 5.59 19.58 -8.67
CA ARG A 126 6.24 20.76 -8.08
C ARG A 126 7.77 20.73 -8.20
N TYR A 127 8.39 19.56 -8.05
CA TYR A 127 9.85 19.43 -8.20
C TYR A 127 10.32 19.56 -9.66
N PHE A 128 9.54 19.06 -10.63
CA PHE A 128 9.87 19.23 -12.06
C PHE A 128 9.77 20.69 -12.52
N LEU A 129 8.78 21.44 -12.03
CA LEU A 129 8.66 22.87 -12.34
C LEU A 129 9.76 23.69 -11.65
N ALA A 130 10.06 23.43 -10.38
CA ALA A 130 11.13 24.14 -9.67
C ALA A 130 12.52 23.94 -10.30
N ARG A 131 12.82 22.74 -10.82
CA ARG A 131 14.10 22.45 -11.47
C ARG A 131 14.23 23.10 -12.85
N ARG A 132 13.13 23.24 -13.60
CA ARG A 132 13.13 23.91 -14.91
C ARG A 132 13.21 25.44 -14.81
N TRP A 133 12.64 26.03 -13.77
CA TRP A 133 12.77 27.47 -13.50
C TRP A 133 14.19 27.88 -13.11
N ARG A 134 14.92 27.03 -12.36
CA ARG A 134 16.32 27.32 -11.96
C ARG A 134 17.29 27.33 -13.16
N ILE A 135 17.04 26.50 -14.18
CA ILE A 135 17.84 26.42 -15.41
C ILE A 135 17.55 27.61 -16.36
N LEU A 136 16.32 28.13 -16.35
CA LEU A 136 15.95 29.31 -17.16
C LEU A 136 16.29 30.64 -16.49
N SER A 137 16.39 30.70 -15.15
CA SER A 137 16.81 31.91 -14.45
C SER A 137 18.31 32.18 -14.50
N GLU A 138 19.16 31.15 -14.68
CA GLU A 138 20.60 31.34 -14.85
C GLU A 138 20.99 31.86 -16.24
N SER A 139 20.10 31.76 -17.23
CA SER A 139 20.38 32.15 -18.62
C SER A 139 19.93 33.56 -19.01
N VAL A 140 19.28 34.33 -18.11
CA VAL A 140 18.70 35.65 -18.46
C VAL A 140 19.30 36.84 -17.70
N THR A 141 20.20 36.65 -16.74
CA THR A 141 20.87 37.79 -16.06
C THR A 141 22.39 37.78 -16.22
N ARG A 142 22.85 38.18 -17.41
CA ARG A 142 24.12 38.89 -17.56
C ARG A 142 23.92 40.14 -18.42
N PRO A 143 23.67 41.32 -17.82
CA PRO A 143 23.95 42.57 -18.48
C PRO A 143 25.33 43.09 -18.03
N TYR A 144 26.16 43.37 -19.03
CA TYR A 144 27.17 44.43 -19.08
C TYR A 144 27.22 45.38 -17.88
N MET A 145 28.36 45.48 -17.20
CA MET A 145 28.80 46.74 -16.55
C MET A 145 30.33 46.83 -16.44
N ARG A 146 30.86 47.78 -17.21
CA ARG A 146 31.92 48.75 -16.88
C ARG A 146 33.37 48.29 -16.61
N TYR A 147 34.20 48.55 -17.63
CA TYR A 147 35.53 49.14 -17.48
C TYR A 147 35.53 50.28 -16.45
N ARG A 148 36.33 50.16 -15.38
CA ARG A 148 36.85 51.31 -14.62
C ARG A 148 38.08 50.94 -13.81
N ARG A 149 39.22 51.50 -14.23
CA ARG A 149 40.40 51.90 -13.44
C ARG A 149 40.94 50.91 -12.40
N TYR A 150 42.11 50.33 -12.70
CA TYR A 150 43.30 50.48 -11.87
C TYR A 150 44.54 50.55 -12.78
N VAL A 151 44.83 51.77 -13.23
CA VAL A 151 46.20 52.19 -13.51
C VAL A 151 46.77 52.64 -12.17
N ALA A 152 47.96 52.15 -11.82
CA ALA A 152 48.89 52.57 -10.76
C ALA A 152 49.28 51.46 -9.78
N VAL A 153 50.05 50.47 -10.25
CA VAL A 153 51.08 49.80 -9.43
C VAL A 153 52.32 49.57 -10.31
N ILE A 154 52.87 50.64 -10.86
CA ILE A 154 54.28 50.72 -11.28
C ILE A 154 54.75 52.12 -10.90
N ALA A 155 55.09 52.33 -9.62
CA ALA A 155 55.90 53.45 -9.14
C ALA A 155 56.10 53.37 -7.62
N SER A 156 56.84 52.38 -7.13
CA SER A 156 57.48 52.46 -5.80
C SER A 156 58.66 51.48 -5.72
N SER A 157 59.65 51.66 -6.59
CA SER A 157 60.98 51.10 -6.40
C SER A 157 61.94 51.79 -7.38
N THR A 158 62.30 53.04 -7.09
CA THR A 158 63.57 53.69 -7.46
C THR A 158 63.52 55.18 -7.07
N ARG A 159 64.03 55.49 -5.86
CA ARG A 159 64.76 56.73 -5.55
C ARG A 159 65.21 56.68 -4.08
N ASP A 160 66.40 56.13 -3.87
CA ASP A 160 67.45 56.81 -3.12
C ASP A 160 68.53 57.09 -4.18
N MET A 161 68.64 58.32 -4.71
CA MET A 161 69.30 59.50 -4.11
C MET A 161 70.81 59.27 -4.02
N THR A 162 71.50 59.78 -5.03
CA THR A 162 72.93 60.10 -5.03
C THR A 162 73.17 61.42 -4.29
N SER A 163 74.34 61.47 -3.63
CA SER A 163 75.14 62.64 -3.24
C SER A 163 74.99 63.18 -1.82
N GLU A 164 75.99 62.90 -0.99
CA GLU A 164 77.07 63.87 -0.74
C GLU A 164 78.37 63.36 -1.39
#